data_AF-A0A2L2YZI7-F1
#
_entry.id   AF-A0A2L2YZI7-F1
#
_cell.length_a   1.000
_cell.length_b   1.000
_cell.length_c   1.000
_cell.angle_alpha   90.00
_cell.angle_beta   90.00
_cell.angle_gamma   90.00
#
_symmetry.space_group_name_H-M   'P 1'
#
loop_
_entity.id
_entity.type
_entity.pdbx_description
1 polymer ?
#
loop_
_entity_poly.entity_id
_entity_poly.type
_entity_poly.pdbx_seq_one_letter_code
_entity_poly.pdbx_strand_id
1 'polypeptide(L)'
;EILFSIMMAKIEKQTISSILPYIAMLMGDLISSRRTLSLFQHHDAITGTSKDHVVMDYASKMFATLQKLRNVIGQCAVFLLSPNFLDVMDEQLSLLQTDEYRPHNALPQKIPIKFTQDR
;
A
#
# COMPACT_ATOMS: atom_id res chain seq x y z
N GLU A 1 9.48 -2.01 -1.06
CA GLU A 1 9.97 -3.02 -2.02
C GLU A 1 10.53 -4.28 -1.35
N ILE A 2 11.19 -4.18 -0.19
CA ILE A 2 11.77 -5.33 0.53
C ILE A 2 10.79 -6.52 0.66
N LEU A 3 9.59 -6.30 1.21
CA LEU A 3 8.60 -7.38 1.39
C LEU A 3 8.16 -8.01 0.06
N PHE A 4 7.98 -7.19 -0.98
CA PHE A 4 7.63 -7.68 -2.32
C PHE A 4 8.75 -8.55 -2.90
N SER A 5 10.03 -8.16 -2.71
CA SER A 5 11.17 -8.98 -3.14
C SER A 5 11.24 -10.32 -2.40
N ILE A 6 10.97 -10.33 -1.09
CA ILE A 6 10.94 -11.57 -0.28
C ILE A 6 9.76 -12.46 -0.72
N MET A 7 8.57 -11.87 -0.96
CA MET A 7 7.41 -12.57 -1.50
C MET A 7 7.76 -13.26 -2.82
N MET A 8 8.35 -12.52 -3.78
CA MET A 8 8.78 -13.06 -5.07
C MET A 8 9.80 -14.18 -4.95
N ALA A 9 10.70 -14.12 -3.96
CA ALA A 9 11.68 -15.18 -3.71
C ALA A 9 11.06 -16.44 -3.10
N LYS A 10 9.95 -16.31 -2.37
CA LYS A 10 9.27 -17.44 -1.72
C LYS A 10 8.17 -18.10 -2.55
N ILE A 11 7.69 -17.44 -3.60
CA ILE A 11 6.64 -18.00 -4.45
C ILE A 11 7.17 -19.24 -5.20
N GLU A 12 6.48 -20.37 -5.05
CA GLU A 12 6.76 -21.60 -5.80
C GLU A 12 6.28 -21.51 -7.25
N LYS A 13 7.03 -22.14 -8.18
CA LYS A 13 6.77 -22.07 -9.63
C LYS A 13 5.38 -22.56 -10.06
N GLN A 14 4.76 -23.46 -9.30
CA GLN A 14 3.44 -24.00 -9.59
C GLN A 14 2.30 -23.01 -9.29
N THR A 15 2.52 -22.10 -8.33
CA THR A 15 1.55 -21.08 -7.91
C THR A 15 1.60 -19.84 -8.80
N ILE A 16 2.75 -19.58 -9.44
CA ILE A 16 3.02 -18.36 -10.23
C ILE A 16 1.98 -18.12 -11.33
N SER A 17 1.53 -19.15 -12.05
CA SER A 17 0.64 -18.98 -13.20
C SER A 17 -0.71 -18.35 -12.83
N SER A 18 -1.29 -18.75 -11.70
CA SER A 18 -2.59 -18.26 -11.24
C SER A 18 -2.51 -16.86 -10.64
N ILE A 19 -1.40 -16.51 -9.98
CA ILE A 19 -1.23 -15.22 -9.28
C ILE A 19 -0.46 -14.18 -10.10
N LEU A 20 0.01 -14.53 -11.31
CA LEU A 20 0.77 -13.64 -12.18
C LEU A 20 0.10 -12.28 -12.44
N PRO A 21 -1.19 -12.20 -12.83
CA PRO A 21 -1.82 -10.89 -13.07
C PRO A 21 -1.89 -10.03 -11.80
N TYR A 22 -2.05 -10.68 -10.64
CA TYR A 22 -2.09 -10.01 -9.36
C TYR A 22 -0.72 -9.43 -8.96
N ILE A 23 0.35 -10.21 -9.12
CA ILE A 23 1.73 -9.74 -8.91
C ILE A 23 2.07 -8.59 -9.85
N ALA A 24 1.64 -8.67 -11.12
CA ALA A 24 1.87 -7.62 -12.10
C ALA A 24 1.19 -6.30 -11.69
N MET A 25 -0.01 -6.36 -11.12
CA MET A 25 -0.70 -5.21 -10.56
C MET A 25 0.09 -4.58 -9.39
N LEU A 26 0.52 -5.39 -8.40
CA LEU A 26 1.31 -4.90 -7.27
C LEU A 26 2.64 -4.26 -7.72
N MET A 27 3.29 -4.85 -8.71
CA MET A 27 4.50 -4.30 -9.31
C MET A 27 4.23 -2.98 -10.03
N GLY A 28 3.10 -2.87 -10.74
CA GLY A 28 2.64 -1.62 -11.35
C GLY A 28 2.45 -0.50 -10.34
N ASP A 29 1.85 -0.80 -9.19
CA ASP A 29 1.68 0.16 -8.10
C ASP A 29 3.01 0.58 -7.46
N LEU A 30 3.97 -0.33 -7.30
CA LEU A 30 5.33 0.02 -6.86
C LEU A 30 6.03 0.96 -7.83
N ILE A 31 5.97 0.68 -9.14
CA ILE A 31 6.56 1.54 -10.18
C ILE A 31 5.91 2.93 -10.17
N SER A 32 4.58 2.99 -10.13
CA SER A 32 3.84 4.26 -10.08
C SER A 32 4.17 5.06 -8.81
N SER A 33 4.34 4.37 -7.68
CA SER A 33 4.69 5.01 -6.41
C SER A 33 6.11 5.58 -6.42
N ARG A 34 7.08 4.84 -6.98
CA ARG A 34 8.45 5.35 -7.18
C ARG A 34 8.48 6.60 -8.05
N ARG A 35 7.75 6.61 -9.17
CA ARG A 35 7.68 7.78 -10.07
C ARG A 35 7.15 9.03 -9.36
N THR A 36 6.13 8.87 -8.55
CA THR A 36 5.54 9.97 -7.78
C THR A 36 6.51 10.48 -6.72
N LEU A 37 7.17 9.58 -6.02
CA LEU A 37 8.22 9.96 -5.06
C LEU A 37 9.35 10.72 -5.77
N SER A 38 9.83 10.24 -6.92
CA SER A 38 10.85 10.95 -7.71
C SER A 38 10.41 12.34 -8.16
N LEU A 39 9.14 12.51 -8.52
CA LEU A 39 8.57 13.81 -8.85
C LEU A 39 8.54 14.75 -7.63
N PHE A 40 8.28 14.22 -6.44
CA PHE A 40 8.35 14.99 -5.20
C PHE A 40 9.79 15.33 -4.77
N GLN A 41 10.80 14.59 -5.24
CA GLN A 41 12.22 14.94 -5.02
C GLN A 41 12.66 16.15 -5.84
N HIS A 42 11.81 16.66 -6.75
CA HIS A 42 12.07 17.94 -7.39
C HIS A 42 12.31 19.00 -6.30
N HIS A 43 13.38 19.77 -6.43
CA HIS A 43 13.79 20.70 -5.37
C HIS A 43 12.65 21.67 -5.03
N ASP A 44 11.82 22.10 -5.99
CA ASP A 44 10.68 22.97 -5.65
C ASP A 44 9.52 22.26 -4.96
N ALA A 45 9.43 20.93 -5.10
CA ALA A 45 8.42 20.12 -4.44
C ALA A 45 8.83 19.84 -2.99
N ILE A 46 10.03 19.28 -2.78
CA ILE A 46 10.51 18.90 -1.44
C ILE A 46 10.81 20.12 -0.56
N THR A 47 11.29 21.22 -1.12
CA THR A 47 11.56 22.45 -0.34
C THR A 47 10.32 23.32 -0.16
N GLY A 48 9.21 22.99 -0.82
CA GLY A 48 7.95 23.75 -0.70
C GLY A 48 8.00 25.14 -1.32
N THR A 49 8.90 25.39 -2.29
CA THR A 49 9.00 26.68 -3.01
C THR A 49 8.05 26.78 -4.22
N SER A 50 7.31 25.70 -4.51
CA SER A 50 6.27 25.68 -5.55
C SER A 50 5.05 26.54 -5.16
N LYS A 51 4.24 26.92 -6.15
CA LYS A 51 2.96 27.63 -5.92
C LYS A 51 1.98 26.72 -5.15
N ASP A 52 1.08 27.31 -4.37
CA ASP A 52 0.11 26.58 -3.52
C ASP A 52 -0.62 25.45 -4.24
N HIS A 53 -1.16 25.70 -5.44
CA HIS A 53 -1.88 24.67 -6.21
C HIS A 53 -0.97 23.50 -6.63
N VAL A 54 0.31 23.76 -6.89
CA VAL A 54 1.31 22.74 -7.24
C VAL A 54 1.67 21.92 -6.00
N VAL A 55 1.81 22.57 -4.84
CA VAL A 55 2.02 21.88 -3.56
C VAL A 55 0.84 20.97 -3.23
N MET A 56 -0.40 21.42 -3.46
CA MET A 56 -1.60 20.60 -3.28
C MET A 56 -1.65 19.40 -4.24
N ASP A 57 -1.21 19.57 -5.49
CA ASP A 57 -1.10 18.45 -6.45
C ASP A 57 -0.06 17.41 -6.00
N TYR A 58 1.11 17.87 -5.53
CA TYR A 58 2.11 16.98 -4.94
C TYR A 58 1.57 16.22 -3.72
N ALA A 59 0.87 16.91 -2.81
CA ALA A 59 0.28 16.30 -1.62
C ALA A 59 -0.76 15.24 -2.00
N SER A 60 -1.64 15.53 -2.96
CA SER A 60 -2.65 14.60 -3.47
C SER A 60 -2.01 13.34 -4.08
N LYS A 61 -1.02 13.53 -4.97
CA LYS A 61 -0.30 12.41 -5.60
C LYS A 61 0.41 11.54 -4.56
N MET A 62 1.14 12.17 -3.63
CA MET A 62 1.85 11.44 -2.57
C MET A 62 0.90 10.65 -1.70
N PHE A 63 -0.21 11.26 -1.28
CA PHE A 63 -1.23 10.59 -0.49
C PHE A 63 -1.83 9.37 -1.22
N ALA A 64 -2.16 9.50 -2.51
CA ALA A 64 -2.63 8.39 -3.32
C ALA A 64 -1.60 7.25 -3.39
N THR A 65 -0.31 7.57 -3.53
CA THR A 65 0.74 6.54 -3.56
C THR A 65 0.98 5.88 -2.21
N LEU A 66 0.85 6.60 -1.10
CA LEU A 66 0.95 6.01 0.23
C LEU A 66 -0.15 4.96 0.46
N GLN A 67 -1.38 5.23 0.02
CA GLN A 67 -2.48 4.26 0.11
C GLN A 67 -2.20 2.99 -0.73
N LYS A 68 -1.68 3.16 -1.95
CA LYS A 68 -1.26 2.04 -2.80
C LYS A 68 -0.15 1.21 -2.14
N LEU A 69 0.89 1.87 -1.62
CA LEU A 69 2.00 1.20 -0.95
C LEU A 69 1.55 0.46 0.31
N ARG A 70 0.62 1.03 1.08
CA ARG A 70 0.01 0.37 2.23
C ARG A 70 -0.69 -0.92 1.83
N ASN A 71 -1.45 -0.91 0.73
CA ASN A 71 -2.06 -2.12 0.19
C ASN A 71 -0.98 -3.14 -0.20
N VAL A 72 0.03 -2.75 -0.98
CA VAL A 72 1.13 -3.64 -1.38
C VAL A 72 1.83 -4.26 -0.17
N ILE A 73 2.12 -3.49 0.87
CA ILE A 73 2.75 -3.97 2.11
C ILE A 73 1.84 -4.98 2.81
N GLY A 74 0.55 -4.66 2.98
CA GLY A 74 -0.42 -5.55 3.61
C GLY A 74 -0.52 -6.89 2.88
N GLN A 75 -0.62 -6.86 1.55
CA GLN A 75 -0.72 -8.06 0.72
C GLN A 75 0.54 -8.93 0.79
N CYS A 76 1.71 -8.32 0.71
CA CYS A 76 2.97 -9.05 0.87
C CYS A 76 3.08 -9.65 2.29
N ALA A 77 2.62 -8.94 3.31
CA ALA A 77 2.65 -9.43 4.69
C ALA A 77 1.69 -10.61 4.89
N VAL A 78 0.46 -10.53 4.38
CA VAL A 78 -0.49 -11.65 4.40
C VAL A 78 0.11 -12.88 3.71
N PHE A 79 0.71 -12.71 2.53
CA PHE A 79 1.40 -13.80 1.82
C PHE A 79 2.50 -14.44 2.65
N LEU A 80 3.35 -13.64 3.28
CA LEU A 80 4.52 -14.14 4.00
C LEU A 80 4.18 -14.81 5.34
N LEU A 81 3.05 -14.43 5.94
CA LEU A 81 2.61 -14.94 7.24
C LEU A 81 1.62 -16.12 7.11
N SER A 82 0.88 -16.20 6.01
CA SER A 82 -0.19 -17.20 5.83
C SER A 82 0.30 -18.40 5.02
N PRO A 83 0.18 -19.63 5.55
CA PRO A 83 0.54 -20.84 4.79
C PRO A 83 -0.41 -21.10 3.61
N ASN A 84 -1.67 -20.63 3.68
CA ASN A 84 -2.71 -20.83 2.65
C ASN A 84 -3.17 -19.51 2.02
N PHE A 85 -2.24 -18.77 1.40
CA PHE A 85 -2.51 -17.45 0.81
C PHE A 85 -3.73 -17.38 -0.13
N LEU A 86 -4.03 -18.45 -0.88
CA LEU A 86 -5.10 -18.47 -1.88
C LEU A 86 -6.51 -18.44 -1.28
N ASP A 87 -6.73 -19.04 -0.11
CA ASP A 87 -8.04 -19.00 0.59
C ASP A 87 -8.30 -17.66 1.29
N VAL A 88 -7.26 -16.85 1.39
CA VAL A 88 -7.15 -15.75 2.35
C VAL A 88 -7.23 -14.37 1.67
N MET A 89 -7.12 -14.34 0.34
CA MET A 89 -6.96 -13.10 -0.44
C MET A 89 -8.06 -12.06 -0.20
N ASP A 90 -9.29 -12.48 0.11
CA ASP A 90 -10.42 -11.57 0.32
C ASP A 90 -10.68 -11.21 1.80
N GLU A 91 -10.45 -12.12 2.74
CA GLU A 91 -10.95 -11.96 4.13
C GLU A 91 -9.92 -11.36 5.09
N GLN A 92 -8.63 -11.67 4.94
CA GLN A 92 -7.57 -11.22 5.87
C GLN A 92 -6.89 -9.92 5.42
N LEU A 93 -7.28 -9.38 4.26
CA LEU A 93 -6.87 -8.01 3.88
C LEU A 93 -7.42 -6.96 4.85
N SER A 94 -8.54 -7.26 5.52
CA SER A 94 -9.07 -6.45 6.62
C SER A 94 -8.21 -6.54 7.89
N LEU A 95 -7.43 -7.61 8.08
CA LEU A 95 -6.69 -7.88 9.31
C LEU A 95 -5.42 -7.01 9.43
N LEU A 96 -4.78 -6.70 8.30
CA LEU A 96 -3.54 -5.90 8.25
C LEU A 96 -3.77 -4.48 7.72
N GLN A 97 -4.96 -3.92 7.95
CA GLN A 97 -5.18 -2.49 7.73
C GLN A 97 -4.61 -1.70 8.90
N THR A 98 -3.98 -0.54 8.64
CA THR A 98 -3.66 0.38 9.75
C THR A 98 -4.94 0.91 10.41
N ASP A 99 -4.83 1.14 11.70
CA ASP A 99 -5.85 1.63 12.64
C ASP A 99 -6.25 3.10 12.43
N GLU A 100 -5.79 3.70 11.35
CA GLU A 100 -5.93 5.12 11.05
C GLU A 100 -6.44 5.35 9.63
N TYR A 101 -7.45 6.21 9.54
CA TYR A 101 -7.89 6.86 8.31
C TYR A 101 -7.57 8.35 8.38
N ARG A 102 -6.90 8.88 7.35
CA ARG A 102 -6.51 10.28 7.27
C ARG A 102 -6.57 10.77 5.82
N PRO A 103 -7.32 11.81 5.48
CA PRO A 103 -7.18 12.49 4.20
C PRO A 103 -5.93 13.41 4.23
N HIS A 104 -5.37 13.72 3.06
CA HIS A 104 -4.11 14.48 2.94
C HIS A 104 -4.10 15.85 3.66
N ASN A 105 -5.27 16.43 3.91
CA ASN A 105 -5.47 17.76 4.47
C ASN A 105 -6.17 17.79 5.84
N ALA A 106 -6.37 16.64 6.50
CA ALA A 106 -7.00 16.61 7.83
C ALA A 106 -6.17 15.85 8.87
N LEU A 107 -6.62 15.98 10.12
CA LEU A 107 -6.08 15.24 11.24
C LEU A 107 -6.41 13.74 11.14
N PRO A 108 -5.52 12.89 11.66
CA PRO A 108 -5.72 11.45 11.69
C PRO A 108 -6.94 11.08 12.55
N GLN A 109 -7.78 10.17 12.04
CA GLN A 109 -8.89 9.59 12.79
C GLN A 109 -8.61 8.12 13.08
N LYS A 110 -8.75 7.74 14.36
CA LYS A 110 -8.60 6.35 14.80
C LYS A 110 -9.85 5.55 14.44
N ILE A 111 -9.66 4.32 14.02
CA ILE A 111 -10.74 3.36 13.77
C ILE A 111 -10.98 2.58 15.06
N PRO A 112 -12.05 2.87 15.83
CA PRO A 112 -12.30 2.17 17.08
C PRO A 112 -12.74 0.74 16.80
N ILE A 113 -12.02 -0.24 17.34
CA ILE A 113 -12.43 -1.64 17.34
C ILE A 113 -13.55 -1.79 18.37
N LYS A 114 -14.76 -2.11 17.91
CA LYS A 114 -15.88 -2.39 18.79
C LYS A 114 -15.90 -3.88 19.11
N PHE A 115 -15.79 -4.22 20.38
CA PHE A 115 -15.99 -5.59 20.85
C PHE A 115 -17.48 -5.80 21.14
N THR A 116 -18.10 -6.74 20.44
CA THR A 116 -19.41 -7.27 20.84
C THR A 116 -19.16 -8.38 21.85
N GLN A 117 -19.77 -8.32 23.04
CA GLN A 117 -19.80 -9.47 23.94
C GLN A 117 -20.80 -10.47 23.37
N ASP A 118 -20.31 -11.54 22.75
CA ASP A 118 -21.12 -12.73 22.53
C ASP A 118 -21.40 -13.36 23.89
N ARG A 119 -22.69 -13.43 24.24
CA ARG A 119 -23.22 -14.15 25.40
C ARG A 119 -23.65 -15.54 24.99
#